data_AF-F9DW23-F1
#
_entry.id   AF-F9DW23-F1
#
_cell.length_a   1.000
_cell.length_b   1.000
_cell.length_c   1.000
_cell.angle_alpha   90.00
_cell.angle_beta   90.00
_cell.angle_gamma   90.00
#
_symmetry.space_group_name_H-M   'P 1'
#
loop_
_entity.id
_entity.type
_entity.pdbx_description
1 polymer ?
#
loop_
_entity_poly.entity_id
_entity_poly.type
_entity_poly.pdbx_seq_one_letter_code
_entity_poly.pdbx_strand_id
1 'polypeptide(L)'
;MVLGGRDGLHKTLTKFVVGAMQLEDMIRYIDAGSLLIVGNRLKAHEIAIKAGAAVLVTGGFDATEEVKHLADEMNLPVISTSYDTFTVATMLNRAIYDQLIEKEILLVEDILTPLARTVTLAPEDSVDQFFEVNHQTAHSAYPVVESNGKLVGIITSRDVVSKPDMDTVGKVMTPDPITVNGKMSVASAGHSMIWEGIDLMPVVSEAGILEGIISRQDVLKALQMTQRQPQQGETIDDIVKNQMKVIPNAPEKIEFSVVPQMTNQFGSLSYGAMLTILNEAGSRAIRLQKRGESVPENVTIYFIKQVQLGAAVTVVPKILHTSRRFIKLEIELFSNDSIVAKAMGMFQLFEK
;
A
#
# COMPACT_ATOMS: atom_id res chain seq x y z
N MET A 1 18.26 9.49 26.05
CA MET A 1 18.12 8.94 27.41
C MET A 1 16.80 9.43 27.99
N VAL A 2 16.06 8.56 28.68
CA VAL A 2 14.85 8.96 29.40
C VAL A 2 15.26 9.48 30.77
N LEU A 3 14.94 10.75 31.05
CA LEU A 3 15.31 11.47 32.27
C LEU A 3 14.25 11.34 33.37
N GLY A 4 12.97 11.24 32.98
CA GLY A 4 11.82 11.09 33.88
C GLY A 4 10.56 10.70 33.10
N GLY A 5 9.50 10.32 33.79
CA GLY A 5 8.21 9.94 33.23
C GLY A 5 8.25 8.66 32.41
N ARG A 6 9.07 7.68 32.80
CA ARG A 6 9.26 6.41 32.05
C ARG A 6 7.96 5.66 31.80
N ASP A 7 7.09 5.64 32.79
CA ASP A 7 5.80 4.96 32.70
C ASP A 7 4.85 5.62 31.68
N GLY A 8 5.15 6.85 31.24
CA GLY A 8 4.42 7.57 30.20
C GLY A 8 4.83 7.25 28.75
N LEU A 9 5.86 6.43 28.51
CA LEU A 9 6.41 6.20 27.16
C LEU A 9 5.45 5.53 26.18
N HIS A 10 4.43 4.83 26.67
CA HIS A 10 3.43 4.15 25.85
C HIS A 10 2.28 5.07 25.39
N LYS A 11 2.23 6.31 25.89
CA LYS A 11 1.17 7.26 25.54
C LYS A 11 1.35 7.75 24.10
N THR A 12 0.24 7.77 23.35
CA THR A 12 0.22 8.27 21.97
C THR A 12 0.37 9.80 21.95
N LEU A 13 1.26 10.28 21.09
CA LEU A 13 1.46 11.70 20.82
C LEU A 13 0.67 12.07 19.56
N THR A 14 0.03 13.23 19.57
CA THR A 14 -0.81 13.70 18.44
C THR A 14 -0.18 14.86 17.69
N LYS A 15 0.80 15.54 18.30
CA LYS A 15 1.34 16.81 17.80
C LYS A 15 2.78 17.02 18.26
N PHE A 16 3.58 17.64 17.40
CA PHE A 16 4.97 18.01 17.70
C PHE A 16 5.10 19.54 17.68
N VAL A 17 5.79 20.09 18.67
CA VAL A 17 5.96 21.54 18.83
C VAL A 17 7.45 21.85 19.02
N VAL A 18 8.00 22.78 18.23
CA VAL A 18 9.39 23.22 18.37
C VAL A 18 9.45 24.52 19.16
N GLY A 19 10.07 24.49 20.34
CA GLY A 19 10.14 25.61 21.28
C GLY A 19 11.21 26.65 20.94
N ALA A 20 11.07 27.34 19.80
CA ALA A 20 12.02 28.38 19.36
C ALA A 20 11.65 29.81 19.84
N MET A 21 10.36 30.08 20.07
CA MET A 21 9.79 31.40 20.42
C MET A 21 9.96 31.77 21.90
N GLN A 22 9.63 33.00 22.30
CA GLN A 22 9.55 33.36 23.73
C GLN A 22 8.48 32.51 24.44
N LEU A 23 8.65 32.35 25.76
CA LEU A 23 7.84 31.44 26.58
C LEU A 23 6.34 31.73 26.48
N GLU A 24 5.98 33.01 26.50
CA GLU A 24 4.59 33.50 26.48
C GLU A 24 3.85 33.13 25.19
N ASP A 25 4.54 33.16 24.05
CA ASP A 25 3.97 32.80 22.75
C ASP A 25 3.93 31.28 22.56
N MET A 26 4.94 30.59 23.05
CA MET A 26 5.08 29.14 22.91
C MET A 26 3.92 28.38 23.58
N ILE A 27 3.45 28.85 24.74
CA ILE A 27 2.37 28.22 25.52
C ILE A 27 1.10 28.01 24.68
N ARG A 28 0.81 28.89 23.72
CA ARG A 28 -0.39 28.83 22.88
C ARG A 28 -0.44 27.61 21.97
N TYR A 29 0.70 26.96 21.75
CA TYR A 29 0.84 25.80 20.88
C TYR A 29 0.96 24.48 21.63
N ILE A 30 1.12 24.52 22.96
CA ILE A 30 1.32 23.33 23.79
C ILE A 30 -0.02 22.93 24.42
N ASP A 31 -0.41 21.69 24.17
CA ASP A 31 -1.62 21.06 24.70
C ASP A 31 -1.33 19.61 25.13
N ALA A 32 -2.30 18.98 25.78
CA ALA A 32 -2.17 17.59 26.20
C ALA A 32 -2.01 16.66 24.98
N GLY A 33 -1.01 15.78 25.02
CA GLY A 33 -0.66 14.90 23.90
C GLY A 33 0.36 15.50 22.91
N SER A 34 0.82 16.73 23.15
CA SER A 34 1.95 17.31 22.43
C SER A 34 3.30 16.74 22.88
N LEU A 35 4.29 16.69 21.98
CA LEU A 35 5.71 16.58 22.29
C LEU A 35 6.43 17.91 22.03
N LEU A 36 6.90 18.56 23.09
CA LEU A 36 7.72 19.77 22.99
C LEU A 36 9.18 19.42 22.75
N ILE A 37 9.74 19.86 21.63
CA ILE A 37 11.17 19.75 21.29
C ILE A 37 11.83 21.09 21.63
N VAL A 38 12.73 21.10 22.61
CA VAL A 38 13.32 22.35 23.12
C VAL A 38 14.71 22.11 23.69
N GLY A 39 15.61 23.10 23.55
CA GLY A 39 16.95 23.05 24.14
C GLY A 39 16.96 23.33 25.65
N ASN A 40 18.00 24.03 26.11
CA ASN A 40 18.21 24.41 27.52
C ASN A 40 17.27 25.52 28.03
N ARG A 41 15.96 25.28 28.05
CA ARG A 41 14.95 26.20 28.58
C ARG A 41 14.16 25.58 29.71
N LEU A 42 14.72 25.59 30.92
CA LEU A 42 14.17 24.90 32.10
C LEU A 42 12.70 25.24 32.40
N LYS A 43 12.35 26.54 32.35
CA LYS A 43 10.96 26.99 32.54
C LYS A 43 10.00 26.46 31.45
N ALA A 44 10.50 26.27 30.23
CA ALA A 44 9.70 25.70 29.15
C ALA A 44 9.43 24.21 29.38
N HIS A 45 10.42 23.48 29.92
CA HIS A 45 10.24 22.07 30.29
C HIS A 45 9.13 21.92 31.33
N GLU A 46 9.19 22.71 32.40
CA GLU A 46 8.20 22.69 33.47
C GLU A 46 6.78 23.02 32.99
N ILE A 47 6.63 24.08 32.20
CA ILE A 47 5.32 24.51 31.69
C ILE A 47 4.73 23.47 30.72
N ALA A 48 5.56 22.83 29.90
CA ALA A 48 5.10 21.80 28.99
C ALA A 48 4.53 20.57 29.74
N ILE A 49 5.24 20.09 30.75
CA ILE A 49 4.76 18.98 31.58
C ILE A 49 3.46 19.36 32.28
N LYS A 50 3.37 20.55 32.88
CA LYS A 50 2.13 21.06 33.50
C LYS A 50 0.97 21.18 32.51
N ALA A 51 1.24 21.47 31.24
CA ALA A 51 0.25 21.52 30.17
C ALA A 51 -0.16 20.13 29.64
N GLY A 52 0.41 19.04 30.16
CA GLY A 52 0.11 17.68 29.71
C GLY A 52 0.96 17.21 28.53
N ALA A 53 2.03 17.92 28.20
CA ALA A 53 2.90 17.62 27.06
C ALA A 53 4.18 16.91 27.50
N ALA A 54 4.62 15.94 26.69
CA ALA A 54 5.94 15.34 26.82
C ALA A 54 7.04 16.34 26.41
N VAL A 55 8.28 16.12 26.87
CA VAL A 55 9.41 17.00 26.58
C VAL A 55 10.59 16.22 26.02
N LEU A 56 11.11 16.69 24.89
CA LEU A 56 12.37 16.24 24.29
C LEU A 56 13.40 17.36 24.37
N VAL A 57 14.34 17.19 25.28
CA VAL A 57 15.47 18.09 25.53
C VAL A 57 16.58 17.80 24.50
N THR A 58 16.90 18.79 23.67
CA THR A 58 17.88 18.67 22.58
C THR A 58 19.20 19.36 22.93
N GLY A 59 20.31 18.96 22.29
CA GLY A 59 21.63 19.58 22.47
C GLY A 59 22.45 19.05 23.65
N GLY A 60 22.08 17.88 24.19
CA GLY A 60 22.80 17.22 25.28
C GLY A 60 22.54 17.84 26.65
N PHE A 61 21.53 18.69 26.78
CA PHE A 61 21.14 19.28 28.05
C PHE A 61 20.28 18.32 28.89
N ASP A 62 20.26 18.58 30.19
CA ASP A 62 19.42 17.85 31.15
C ASP A 62 18.20 18.70 31.54
N ALA A 63 17.23 18.05 32.19
CA ALA A 63 16.12 18.70 32.89
C ALA A 63 16.46 18.85 34.38
N THR A 64 15.79 19.74 35.10
CA THR A 64 15.96 19.83 36.56
C THR A 64 15.29 18.66 37.27
N GLU A 65 15.71 18.35 38.50
CA GLU A 65 15.11 17.27 39.29
C GLU A 65 13.62 17.52 39.55
N GLU A 66 13.21 18.78 39.72
CA GLU A 66 11.79 19.13 39.89
C GLU A 66 10.96 18.77 38.66
N VAL A 67 11.51 18.96 37.46
CA VAL A 67 10.84 18.57 36.20
C VAL A 67 10.81 17.06 36.05
N LYS A 68 11.87 16.34 36.43
CA LYS A 68 11.91 14.86 36.39
C LYS A 68 10.87 14.26 37.32
N HIS A 69 10.78 14.75 38.55
CA HIS A 69 9.76 14.34 39.53
C HIS A 69 8.35 14.64 39.03
N LEU A 70 8.11 15.85 38.51
CA LEU A 70 6.81 16.22 37.96
C LEU A 70 6.42 15.33 36.75
N ALA A 71 7.39 14.98 35.92
CA ALA A 71 7.21 14.07 34.79
C ALA A 71 6.80 12.66 35.23
N ASP A 72 7.40 12.14 36.32
CA ASP A 72 7.01 10.87 36.93
C ASP A 72 5.59 10.93 37.49
N GLU A 73 5.25 11.97 38.26
CA GLU A 73 3.89 12.15 38.82
C GLU A 73 2.81 12.21 37.73
N MET A 74 3.09 12.92 36.64
CA MET A 74 2.15 13.09 35.53
C MET A 74 2.20 11.94 34.51
N ASN A 75 3.13 10.99 34.68
CA ASN A 75 3.43 9.94 33.70
C ASN A 75 3.65 10.53 32.29
N LEU A 76 4.49 11.57 32.17
CA LEU A 76 4.80 12.24 30.90
C LEU A 76 6.30 12.16 30.63
N PRO A 77 6.74 11.59 29.51
CA PRO A 77 8.16 11.35 29.31
C PRO A 77 8.94 12.65 29.12
N VAL A 78 10.06 12.74 29.83
CA VAL A 78 11.12 13.73 29.58
C VAL A 78 12.33 12.97 29.05
N ILE A 79 12.72 13.27 27.82
CA ILE A 79 13.77 12.57 27.09
C ILE A 79 14.85 13.58 26.75
N SER A 80 16.12 13.21 26.87
CA SER A 80 17.25 14.01 26.43
C SER A 80 18.02 13.33 25.31
N THR A 81 18.51 14.12 24.37
CA THR A 81 19.34 13.70 23.25
C THR A 81 20.47 14.69 23.00
N SER A 82 21.62 14.18 22.55
CA SER A 82 22.79 15.01 22.20
C SER A 82 22.62 15.78 20.89
N TYR A 83 21.69 15.37 20.03
CA TYR A 83 21.40 16.06 18.77
C TYR A 83 20.73 17.42 19.00
N ASP A 84 21.03 18.39 18.14
CA ASP A 84 20.39 19.71 18.17
C ASP A 84 18.93 19.66 17.73
N THR A 85 18.20 20.75 17.97
CA THR A 85 16.76 20.86 17.71
C THR A 85 16.39 20.59 16.24
N PHE A 86 17.19 21.07 15.28
CA PHE A 86 16.89 20.89 13.86
C PHE A 86 17.09 19.43 13.43
N THR A 87 18.19 18.82 13.85
CA THR A 87 18.46 17.40 13.58
C THR A 87 17.35 16.52 14.16
N VAL A 88 16.95 16.75 15.41
CA VAL A 88 15.87 15.99 16.07
C VAL A 88 14.53 16.17 15.36
N ALA A 89 14.16 17.42 15.04
CA ALA A 89 12.93 17.70 14.31
C ALA A 89 12.92 17.02 12.94
N THR A 90 14.06 17.03 12.23
CA THR A 90 14.21 16.37 10.93
C THR A 90 14.10 14.86 11.05
N MET A 91 14.76 14.24 12.05
CA MET A 91 14.69 12.81 12.29
C MET A 91 13.29 12.35 12.68
N LEU A 92 12.60 13.09 13.54
CA LEU A 92 11.22 12.80 13.91
C LEU A 92 10.29 12.94 12.71
N ASN A 93 10.39 14.05 11.98
CA ASN A 93 9.59 14.26 10.78
C ASN A 93 9.82 13.13 9.77
N ARG A 94 11.07 12.75 9.51
CA ARG A 94 11.41 11.62 8.63
C ARG A 94 10.87 10.29 9.16
N ALA A 95 11.04 9.98 10.45
CA ALA A 95 10.56 8.73 11.02
C ALA A 95 9.03 8.62 10.94
N ILE A 96 8.32 9.74 11.15
CA ILE A 96 6.88 9.82 10.97
C ILE A 96 6.51 9.58 9.51
N TYR A 97 7.17 10.27 8.57
CA TYR A 97 6.96 10.03 7.13
C TYR A 97 7.23 8.58 6.75
N ASP A 98 8.33 7.98 7.21
CA ASP A 98 8.69 6.59 6.95
C ASP A 98 7.61 5.64 7.50
N GLN A 99 7.10 5.87 8.71
CA GLN A 99 5.97 5.11 9.28
C GLN A 99 4.64 5.33 8.54
N LEU A 100 4.38 6.54 8.05
CA LEU A 100 3.18 6.85 7.27
C LEU A 100 3.23 6.27 5.85
N ILE A 101 4.45 6.06 5.32
CA ILE A 101 4.72 5.38 4.04
C ILE A 101 4.68 3.86 4.21
N GLU A 102 5.07 3.32 5.37
CA GLU A 102 4.82 1.93 5.76
C GLU A 102 3.31 1.69 5.79
N LYS A 103 2.74 1.44 4.61
CA LYS A 103 1.38 0.93 4.48
C LYS A 103 1.34 -0.36 5.29
N GLU A 104 0.44 -0.45 6.26
CA GLU A 104 0.05 -1.75 6.79
C GLU A 104 -0.36 -2.59 5.59
N ILE A 105 0.49 -3.57 5.26
CA ILE A 105 0.22 -4.51 4.18
C ILE A 105 -0.97 -5.32 4.66
N LEU A 106 -2.13 -5.02 4.12
CA LEU A 106 -3.33 -5.78 4.42
C LEU A 106 -3.08 -7.24 4.03
N LEU A 107 -3.18 -8.13 5.01
CA LEU A 107 -2.93 -9.55 4.84
C LEU A 107 -4.25 -10.28 4.55
N VAL A 108 -4.14 -11.45 3.92
CA VAL A 108 -5.30 -12.31 3.65
C VAL A 108 -6.01 -12.65 4.96
N GLU A 109 -5.26 -12.87 6.04
CA GLU A 109 -5.83 -13.20 7.35
C GLU A 109 -6.70 -12.10 7.95
N ASP A 110 -6.48 -10.84 7.57
CA ASP A 110 -7.27 -9.70 8.04
C ASP A 110 -8.67 -9.63 7.41
N ILE A 111 -8.87 -10.31 6.27
CA ILE A 111 -10.11 -10.24 5.48
C ILE A 111 -10.77 -11.59 5.23
N LEU A 112 -10.14 -12.70 5.60
CA LEU A 112 -10.64 -14.03 5.27
C LEU A 112 -11.99 -14.30 5.94
N THR A 113 -12.87 -15.03 5.24
CA THR A 113 -14.03 -15.64 5.86
C THR A 113 -13.56 -16.91 6.57
N PRO A 114 -13.58 -16.96 7.92
CA PRO A 114 -13.00 -18.07 8.66
C PRO A 114 -13.74 -19.39 8.38
N LEU A 115 -13.05 -20.52 8.60
CA LEU A 115 -13.60 -21.86 8.39
C LEU A 115 -14.97 -22.05 9.07
N ALA A 116 -15.15 -21.52 10.29
CA ALA A 116 -16.42 -21.60 11.03
C ALA A 116 -17.63 -20.94 10.32
N ARG A 117 -17.38 -20.10 9.30
CA ARG A 117 -18.38 -19.45 8.45
C ARG A 117 -18.27 -19.86 6.97
N THR A 118 -17.38 -20.79 6.67
CA THR A 118 -17.17 -21.31 5.31
C THR A 118 -17.96 -22.60 5.17
N VAL A 119 -18.77 -22.70 4.13
CA VAL A 119 -19.44 -23.95 3.79
C VAL A 119 -18.53 -24.76 2.87
N THR A 120 -18.35 -26.03 3.20
CA THR A 120 -17.47 -26.96 2.48
C THR A 120 -18.24 -28.23 2.11
N LEU A 121 -17.75 -28.96 1.11
CA LEU A 121 -18.25 -30.29 0.74
C LEU A 121 -17.15 -31.34 0.95
N ALA A 122 -17.53 -32.60 1.07
CA ALA A 122 -16.64 -33.75 1.10
C ALA A 122 -16.52 -34.39 -0.30
N PRO A 123 -15.42 -35.08 -0.63
CA PRO A 123 -15.27 -35.77 -1.91
C PRO A 123 -16.35 -36.81 -2.19
N GLU A 124 -16.93 -37.39 -1.13
CA GLU A 124 -17.96 -38.43 -1.20
C GLU A 124 -19.38 -37.87 -1.36
N ASP A 125 -19.56 -36.55 -1.16
CA ASP A 125 -20.86 -35.89 -1.34
C ASP A 125 -21.32 -36.00 -2.79
N SER A 126 -22.63 -35.93 -3.02
CA SER A 126 -23.21 -35.98 -4.36
C SER A 126 -23.30 -34.59 -5.01
N VAL A 127 -23.43 -34.56 -6.34
CA VAL A 127 -23.78 -33.34 -7.08
C VAL A 127 -25.13 -32.76 -6.61
N ASP A 128 -26.08 -33.60 -6.21
CA ASP A 128 -27.34 -33.14 -5.59
C ASP A 128 -27.09 -32.34 -4.30
N GLN A 129 -26.18 -32.81 -3.44
CA GLN A 129 -25.79 -32.10 -2.22
C GLN A 129 -25.19 -30.72 -2.53
N PHE A 130 -24.40 -30.62 -3.61
CA PHE A 130 -23.91 -29.32 -4.10
C PHE A 130 -25.07 -28.37 -4.42
N PHE A 131 -26.11 -28.83 -5.13
CA PHE A 131 -27.25 -27.99 -5.48
C PHE A 131 -28.07 -27.58 -4.25
N GLU A 132 -28.22 -28.45 -3.26
CA GLU A 132 -28.88 -28.13 -1.99
C GLU A 132 -28.14 -27.00 -1.26
N VAL A 133 -26.82 -27.15 -1.10
CA VAL A 133 -25.97 -26.13 -0.44
C VAL A 133 -25.96 -24.83 -1.23
N ASN A 134 -25.92 -24.91 -2.57
CA ASN A 134 -26.00 -23.77 -3.46
C ASN A 134 -27.31 -23.01 -3.30
N HIS A 135 -28.43 -23.71 -3.19
CA HIS A 135 -29.73 -23.10 -2.97
C HIS A 135 -29.82 -22.38 -1.61
N GLN A 136 -29.19 -22.95 -0.57
CA GLN A 136 -29.23 -22.39 0.79
C GLN A 136 -28.31 -21.18 0.98
N THR A 137 -27.13 -21.19 0.36
CA THR A 137 -26.08 -20.17 0.60
C THR A 137 -25.94 -19.16 -0.53
N ALA A 138 -26.46 -19.47 -1.72
CA ALA A 138 -26.29 -18.73 -2.96
C ALA A 138 -24.82 -18.50 -3.37
N HIS A 139 -23.87 -19.32 -2.87
CA HIS A 139 -22.47 -19.24 -3.28
C HIS A 139 -22.23 -20.02 -4.58
N SER A 140 -21.33 -19.50 -5.42
CA SER A 140 -21.02 -20.09 -6.73
C SER A 140 -19.96 -21.19 -6.69
N ALA A 141 -19.22 -21.31 -5.59
CA ALA A 141 -18.12 -22.26 -5.41
C ALA A 141 -17.94 -22.66 -3.94
N TYR A 142 -17.47 -23.89 -3.70
CA TYR A 142 -17.23 -24.45 -2.37
C TYR A 142 -15.89 -25.19 -2.34
N PRO A 143 -15.08 -25.01 -1.29
CA PRO A 143 -13.93 -25.87 -1.04
C PRO A 143 -14.37 -27.31 -0.76
N VAL A 144 -13.61 -28.28 -1.28
CA VAL A 144 -13.79 -29.70 -1.01
C VAL A 144 -12.70 -30.17 -0.06
N VAL A 145 -13.11 -30.70 1.10
CA VAL A 145 -12.21 -31.05 2.21
C VAL A 145 -12.39 -32.50 2.64
N GLU A 146 -11.29 -33.15 2.98
CA GLU A 146 -11.32 -34.46 3.64
C GLU A 146 -11.73 -34.34 5.11
N SER A 147 -12.06 -35.47 5.73
CA SER A 147 -12.41 -35.56 7.16
C SER A 147 -11.32 -35.08 8.12
N ASN A 148 -10.05 -35.06 7.68
CA ASN A 148 -8.92 -34.53 8.42
C ASN A 148 -8.74 -32.99 8.28
N GLY A 149 -9.62 -32.32 7.53
CA GLY A 149 -9.57 -30.88 7.26
C GLY A 149 -8.66 -30.46 6.10
N LYS A 150 -8.01 -31.41 5.42
CA LYS A 150 -7.16 -31.14 4.27
C LYS A 150 -8.00 -30.74 3.07
N LEU A 151 -7.60 -29.65 2.42
CA LEU A 151 -8.20 -29.23 1.16
C LEU A 151 -7.73 -30.16 0.04
N VAL A 152 -8.68 -30.72 -0.71
CA VAL A 152 -8.41 -31.64 -1.84
C VAL A 152 -8.98 -31.17 -3.17
N GLY A 153 -9.87 -30.19 -3.15
CA GLY A 153 -10.46 -29.65 -4.37
C GLY A 153 -11.25 -28.37 -4.17
N ILE A 154 -11.73 -27.82 -5.27
CA ILE A 154 -12.77 -26.80 -5.29
C ILE A 154 -13.83 -27.23 -6.31
N ILE A 155 -15.10 -27.04 -5.98
CA ILE A 155 -16.20 -27.32 -6.88
C ILE A 155 -17.00 -26.04 -7.12
N THR A 156 -17.28 -25.76 -8.38
CA THR A 156 -18.01 -24.57 -8.82
C THR A 156 -19.28 -24.94 -9.54
N SER A 157 -20.17 -23.96 -9.70
CA SER A 157 -21.41 -24.14 -10.47
C SER A 157 -21.14 -24.55 -11.92
N ARG A 158 -19.94 -24.28 -12.46
CA ARG A 158 -19.53 -24.69 -13.82
C ARG A 158 -19.17 -26.17 -13.90
N ASP A 159 -18.65 -26.73 -12.82
CA ASP A 159 -18.15 -28.11 -12.78
C ASP A 159 -19.30 -29.14 -12.76
N VAL A 160 -20.42 -28.75 -12.14
CA VAL A 160 -21.64 -29.57 -12.02
C VAL A 160 -22.60 -29.44 -13.21
N VAL A 161 -22.39 -28.47 -14.11
CA VAL A 161 -23.31 -28.28 -15.25
C VAL A 161 -23.34 -29.55 -16.10
N SER A 162 -24.56 -30.06 -16.34
CA SER A 162 -24.79 -31.26 -17.14
C SER A 162 -24.13 -32.53 -16.60
N LYS A 163 -23.85 -32.58 -15.29
CA LYS A 163 -23.42 -33.80 -14.59
C LYS A 163 -24.63 -34.52 -13.98
N PRO A 164 -24.62 -35.87 -13.89
CA PRO A 164 -25.65 -36.60 -13.17
C PRO A 164 -25.65 -36.26 -11.68
N ASP A 165 -26.82 -36.10 -11.08
CA ASP A 165 -26.99 -35.73 -9.67
C ASP A 165 -26.34 -36.74 -8.70
N MET A 166 -26.24 -38.01 -9.11
CA MET A 166 -25.62 -39.10 -8.35
C MET A 166 -24.10 -39.19 -8.49
N ASP A 167 -23.46 -38.40 -9.38
CA ASP A 167 -22.00 -38.34 -9.42
C ASP A 167 -21.47 -37.71 -8.12
N THR A 168 -20.28 -38.14 -7.70
CA THR A 168 -19.64 -37.59 -6.49
C THR A 168 -18.93 -36.26 -6.79
N VAL A 169 -18.89 -35.38 -5.80
CA VAL A 169 -18.15 -34.12 -5.81
C VAL A 169 -16.69 -34.35 -6.17
N GLY A 170 -16.04 -35.35 -5.56
CA GLY A 170 -14.65 -35.69 -5.84
C GLY A 170 -14.36 -36.07 -7.30
N LYS A 171 -15.37 -36.57 -8.03
CA LYS A 171 -15.24 -36.94 -9.45
C LYS A 171 -15.32 -35.72 -10.39
N VAL A 172 -16.03 -34.67 -9.98
CA VAL A 172 -16.33 -33.51 -10.85
C VAL A 172 -15.61 -32.23 -10.42
N MET A 173 -15.11 -32.16 -9.19
CA MET A 173 -14.35 -31.02 -8.67
C MET A 173 -13.07 -30.78 -9.47
N THR A 174 -12.54 -29.55 -9.37
CA THR A 174 -11.17 -29.26 -9.76
C THR A 174 -10.23 -29.69 -8.63
N PRO A 175 -9.36 -30.70 -8.83
CA PRO A 175 -8.38 -31.10 -7.84
C PRO A 175 -7.25 -30.07 -7.73
N ASP A 176 -6.56 -30.05 -6.60
CA ASP A 176 -5.38 -29.19 -6.34
C ASP A 176 -5.63 -27.70 -6.71
N PRO A 177 -6.63 -27.05 -6.11
CA PRO A 177 -7.00 -25.69 -6.45
C PRO A 177 -5.89 -24.70 -6.09
N ILE A 178 -5.90 -23.54 -6.75
CA ILE A 178 -4.96 -22.46 -6.42
C ILE A 178 -5.37 -21.87 -5.06
N THR A 179 -4.45 -21.92 -4.10
CA THR A 179 -4.65 -21.47 -2.73
C THR A 179 -3.79 -20.27 -2.38
N VAL A 180 -4.15 -19.59 -1.30
CA VAL A 180 -3.31 -18.59 -0.62
C VAL A 180 -3.07 -19.00 0.84
N ASN A 181 -2.10 -18.37 1.50
CA ASN A 181 -1.93 -18.46 2.95
C ASN A 181 -2.33 -17.14 3.62
N GLY A 182 -2.62 -17.18 4.92
CA GLY A 182 -3.06 -16.00 5.68
C GLY A 182 -2.08 -14.83 5.66
N LYS A 183 -0.77 -15.10 5.56
CA LYS A 183 0.30 -14.09 5.56
C LYS A 183 0.56 -13.45 4.19
N MET A 184 -0.11 -13.92 3.14
CA MET A 184 0.00 -13.32 1.81
C MET A 184 -0.70 -11.96 1.81
N SER A 185 -0.16 -10.98 1.08
CA SER A 185 -0.86 -9.69 0.96
C SER A 185 -2.16 -9.83 0.15
N VAL A 186 -3.18 -9.06 0.52
CA VAL A 186 -4.45 -8.97 -0.21
C VAL A 186 -4.23 -8.53 -1.66
N ALA A 187 -3.24 -7.65 -1.91
CA ALA A 187 -2.87 -7.23 -3.25
C ALA A 187 -2.30 -8.39 -4.09
N SER A 188 -1.43 -9.21 -3.51
CA SER A 188 -0.90 -10.42 -4.17
C SER A 188 -1.99 -11.44 -4.43
N ALA A 189 -2.86 -11.70 -3.46
CA ALA A 189 -4.00 -12.61 -3.63
C ALA A 189 -4.95 -12.10 -4.73
N GLY A 190 -5.25 -10.80 -4.76
CA GLY A 190 -6.01 -10.17 -5.83
C GLY A 190 -5.35 -10.31 -7.19
N HIS A 191 -4.02 -10.13 -7.27
CA HIS A 191 -3.26 -10.34 -8.49
C HIS A 191 -3.36 -11.78 -8.99
N SER A 192 -3.21 -12.78 -8.10
CA SER A 192 -3.39 -14.19 -8.44
C SER A 192 -4.82 -14.51 -8.91
N MET A 193 -5.85 -13.99 -8.22
CA MET A 193 -7.25 -14.13 -8.63
C MET A 193 -7.51 -13.61 -10.05
N ILE A 194 -6.87 -12.51 -10.41
CA ILE A 194 -6.97 -11.93 -11.74
C ILE A 194 -6.26 -12.80 -12.75
N TRP A 195 -4.99 -13.12 -12.48
CA TRP A 195 -4.12 -13.84 -13.41
C TRP A 195 -4.72 -15.19 -13.81
N GLU A 196 -5.33 -15.86 -12.83
CA GLU A 196 -5.92 -17.19 -12.97
C GLU A 196 -7.43 -17.15 -13.29
N GLY A 197 -8.05 -15.97 -13.28
CA GLY A 197 -9.48 -15.82 -13.54
C GLY A 197 -10.38 -16.43 -12.46
N ILE A 198 -9.92 -16.44 -11.20
CA ILE A 198 -10.57 -17.08 -10.05
C ILE A 198 -11.36 -16.05 -9.24
N ASP A 199 -12.58 -16.41 -8.83
CA ASP A 199 -13.47 -15.56 -8.01
C ASP A 199 -13.37 -15.86 -6.51
N LEU A 200 -12.92 -17.07 -6.14
CA LEU A 200 -12.83 -17.54 -4.75
C LEU A 200 -11.57 -18.38 -4.58
N MET A 201 -10.73 -18.03 -3.61
CA MET A 201 -9.51 -18.78 -3.28
C MET A 201 -9.61 -19.36 -1.87
N PRO A 202 -9.35 -20.67 -1.69
CA PRO A 202 -9.16 -21.25 -0.38
C PRO A 202 -7.90 -20.69 0.30
N VAL A 203 -8.02 -20.39 1.60
CA VAL A 203 -6.90 -20.00 2.47
C VAL A 203 -6.48 -21.23 3.25
N VAL A 204 -5.22 -21.65 3.13
CA VAL A 204 -4.69 -22.85 3.76
C VAL A 204 -3.47 -22.57 4.63
N SER A 205 -3.31 -23.38 5.67
CA SER A 205 -2.10 -23.42 6.48
C SER A 205 -0.94 -24.08 5.72
N GLU A 206 0.27 -24.01 6.29
CA GLU A 206 1.44 -24.71 5.73
C GLU A 206 1.25 -26.24 5.64
N ALA A 207 0.36 -26.81 6.45
CA ALA A 207 0.02 -28.24 6.42
C ALA A 207 -1.06 -28.59 5.37
N GLY A 208 -1.56 -27.62 4.60
CA GLY A 208 -2.63 -27.81 3.61
C GLY A 208 -4.03 -27.96 4.22
N ILE A 209 -4.19 -27.57 5.48
CA ILE A 209 -5.49 -27.55 6.17
C ILE A 209 -6.22 -26.27 5.80
N LEU A 210 -7.51 -26.37 5.47
CA LEU A 210 -8.34 -25.22 5.14
C LEU A 210 -8.57 -24.34 6.37
N GLU A 211 -8.19 -23.07 6.31
CA GLU A 211 -8.43 -22.06 7.35
C GLU A 211 -9.64 -21.18 7.04
N GLY A 212 -10.03 -21.10 5.76
CA GLY A 212 -11.21 -20.39 5.29
C GLY A 212 -11.11 -20.02 3.82
N ILE A 213 -11.80 -18.96 3.40
CA ILE A 213 -11.84 -18.51 2.00
C ILE A 213 -11.71 -16.99 1.89
N ILE A 214 -11.24 -16.53 0.74
CA ILE A 214 -11.37 -15.13 0.31
C ILE A 214 -12.06 -15.07 -1.05
N SER A 215 -12.98 -14.12 -1.21
CA SER A 215 -13.59 -13.83 -2.50
C SER A 215 -12.96 -12.60 -3.15
N ARG A 216 -13.11 -12.50 -4.48
CA ARG A 216 -12.74 -11.30 -5.23
C ARG A 216 -13.42 -10.03 -4.69
N GLN A 217 -14.65 -10.16 -4.20
CA GLN A 217 -15.40 -9.04 -3.61
C GLN A 217 -14.77 -8.56 -2.30
N ASP A 218 -14.32 -9.48 -1.44
CA ASP A 218 -13.65 -9.16 -0.17
C ASP A 218 -12.34 -8.39 -0.44
N VAL A 219 -11.54 -8.89 -1.39
CA VAL A 219 -10.31 -8.24 -1.85
C VAL A 219 -10.58 -6.81 -2.35
N LEU A 220 -11.55 -6.63 -3.25
CA LEU A 220 -11.88 -5.30 -3.80
C LEU A 220 -12.36 -4.33 -2.72
N LYS A 221 -13.23 -4.80 -1.81
CA LYS A 221 -13.74 -3.97 -0.71
C LYS A 221 -12.61 -3.53 0.21
N ALA A 222 -11.70 -4.44 0.52
CA ALA A 222 -10.60 -4.16 1.41
C ALA A 222 -9.59 -3.17 0.78
N LEU A 223 -9.23 -3.35 -0.49
CA LEU A 223 -8.36 -2.40 -1.21
C LEU A 223 -8.97 -0.99 -1.33
N GLN A 224 -10.29 -0.88 -1.50
CA GLN A 224 -10.99 0.42 -1.54
C GLN A 224 -11.00 1.12 -0.18
N MET A 225 -11.08 0.36 0.92
CA MET A 225 -11.04 0.92 2.28
C MET A 225 -9.66 1.51 2.60
N THR A 226 -8.58 0.84 2.19
CA THR A 226 -7.20 1.33 2.34
C THR A 226 -6.96 2.63 1.58
N GLN A 227 -7.52 2.80 0.37
CA GLN A 227 -7.36 4.02 -0.43
C GLN A 227 -8.06 5.27 0.14
N ARG A 228 -9.02 5.12 1.07
CA ARG A 228 -9.78 6.25 1.65
C ARG A 228 -9.12 6.88 2.87
N GLN A 229 -8.06 6.30 3.40
CA GLN A 229 -7.29 6.94 4.47
C GLN A 229 -6.39 8.03 3.86
N PRO A 230 -6.46 9.28 4.33
CA PRO A 230 -5.52 10.32 3.93
C PRO A 230 -4.14 9.98 4.53
N GLN A 231 -3.34 9.23 3.78
CA GLN A 231 -1.99 8.85 4.16
C GLN A 231 -1.06 10.03 3.86
N GLN A 232 -0.48 10.64 4.90
CA GLN A 232 0.53 11.69 4.75
C GLN A 232 1.90 11.05 4.46
N GLY A 233 2.14 10.74 3.20
CA GLY A 233 3.42 10.21 2.71
C GLY A 233 3.29 9.85 1.24
N GLU A 234 4.08 10.50 0.37
CA GLU A 234 4.09 10.20 -1.06
C GLU A 234 5.15 9.13 -1.35
N THR A 235 4.75 8.03 -2.00
CA THR A 235 5.72 7.08 -2.57
C THR A 235 6.47 7.72 -3.75
N ILE A 236 7.57 7.11 -4.22
CA ILE A 236 8.27 7.58 -5.44
C ILE A 236 7.29 7.67 -6.61
N ASP A 237 6.38 6.70 -6.72
CA ASP A 237 5.36 6.67 -7.77
C ASP A 237 4.35 7.82 -7.61
N ASP A 238 3.94 8.14 -6.39
CA ASP A 238 3.06 9.29 -6.11
C ASP A 238 3.74 10.61 -6.45
N ILE A 239 5.01 10.78 -6.06
CA ILE A 239 5.81 11.96 -6.39
C ILE A 239 5.86 12.15 -7.92
N VAL A 240 6.18 11.08 -8.66
CA VAL A 240 6.24 11.12 -10.13
C VAL A 240 4.87 11.45 -10.73
N LYS A 241 3.80 10.80 -10.24
CA LYS A 241 2.44 11.00 -10.72
C LYS A 241 1.92 12.42 -10.46
N ASN A 242 2.26 13.02 -9.33
CA ASN A 242 1.85 14.38 -8.98
C ASN A 242 2.54 15.45 -9.83
N GLN A 243 3.67 15.13 -10.48
CA GLN A 243 4.28 16.00 -11.48
C GLN A 243 3.64 15.89 -12.88
N MET A 244 2.78 14.89 -13.12
CA MET A 244 2.17 14.66 -14.43
C MET A 244 1.01 15.61 -14.68
N LYS A 245 1.14 16.42 -15.73
CA LYS A 245 0.11 17.33 -16.22
C LYS A 245 -0.41 16.86 -17.56
N VAL A 246 -1.74 16.88 -17.70
CA VAL A 246 -2.41 16.52 -18.95
C VAL A 246 -2.36 17.70 -19.90
N ILE A 247 -2.01 17.47 -21.15
CA ILE A 247 -2.07 18.52 -22.17
C ILE A 247 -3.55 18.69 -22.59
N PRO A 248 -4.16 19.89 -22.42
CA PRO A 248 -5.60 20.10 -22.63
C PRO A 248 -6.15 19.64 -24.00
N ASN A 249 -5.33 19.72 -25.05
CA ASN A 249 -5.71 19.38 -26.43
C ASN A 249 -5.16 18.03 -26.91
N ALA A 250 -4.51 17.26 -26.04
CA ALA A 250 -3.95 15.95 -26.33
C ALA A 250 -3.96 15.10 -25.04
N PRO A 251 -5.14 14.59 -24.63
CA PRO A 251 -5.34 13.97 -23.32
C PRO A 251 -4.48 12.71 -23.09
N GLU A 252 -4.03 12.08 -24.18
CA GLU A 252 -3.08 10.97 -24.19
C GLU A 252 -1.64 11.40 -23.88
N LYS A 253 -1.30 12.67 -24.11
CA LYS A 253 0.04 13.22 -23.85
C LYS A 253 0.14 13.78 -22.44
N ILE A 254 1.31 13.60 -21.86
CA ILE A 254 1.63 14.06 -20.52
C ILE A 254 2.84 14.97 -20.58
N GLU A 255 2.80 16.06 -19.84
CA GLU A 255 3.96 16.91 -19.57
C GLU A 255 4.34 16.77 -18.09
N PHE A 256 5.64 16.70 -17.80
CA PHE A 256 6.14 16.77 -16.42
C PHE A 256 7.44 17.58 -16.35
N SER A 257 7.75 18.07 -15.15
CA SER A 257 9.01 18.75 -14.85
C SER A 257 9.88 17.86 -13.99
N VAL A 258 11.17 17.74 -14.32
CA VAL A 258 12.11 16.95 -13.50
C VAL A 258 12.38 17.67 -12.19
N VAL A 259 11.97 17.07 -11.07
CA VAL A 259 12.23 17.57 -9.70
C VAL A 259 13.40 16.81 -9.04
N PRO A 260 14.04 17.35 -7.99
CA PRO A 260 15.23 16.73 -7.38
C PRO A 260 15.05 15.26 -6.99
N GLN A 261 13.87 14.89 -6.49
CA GLN A 261 13.50 13.53 -6.08
C GLN A 261 13.54 12.52 -7.24
N MET A 262 13.49 12.99 -8.48
CA MET A 262 13.52 12.16 -9.69
C MET A 262 14.94 12.00 -10.25
N THR A 263 15.93 12.72 -9.72
CA THR A 263 17.29 12.78 -10.28
C THR A 263 18.23 11.71 -9.75
N ASN A 264 19.21 11.34 -10.56
CA ASN A 264 20.37 10.54 -10.15
C ASN A 264 21.48 11.43 -9.57
N GLN A 265 22.57 10.81 -9.12
CA GLN A 265 23.74 11.52 -8.56
C GLN A 265 24.41 12.54 -9.49
N PHE A 266 24.11 12.50 -10.80
CA PHE A 266 24.62 13.43 -11.81
C PHE A 266 23.65 14.58 -12.11
N GLY A 267 22.56 14.73 -11.33
CA GLY A 267 21.55 15.78 -11.53
C GLY A 267 20.66 15.59 -12.76
N SER A 268 20.73 14.42 -13.40
CA SER A 268 19.88 14.04 -14.52
C SER A 268 18.74 13.14 -14.07
N LEU A 269 17.62 13.09 -14.81
CA LEU A 269 16.50 12.19 -14.58
C LEU A 269 16.99 10.75 -14.40
N SER A 270 16.65 10.15 -13.27
CA SER A 270 17.00 8.78 -12.94
C SER A 270 16.25 7.79 -13.84
N TYR A 271 16.89 6.67 -14.17
CA TYR A 271 16.28 5.63 -15.00
C TYR A 271 15.05 5.00 -14.33
N GLY A 272 15.06 4.87 -13.00
CA GLY A 272 13.90 4.41 -12.23
C GLY A 272 12.70 5.34 -12.36
N ALA A 273 12.89 6.65 -12.15
CA ALA A 273 11.82 7.63 -12.35
C ALA A 273 11.31 7.62 -13.80
N MET A 274 12.20 7.48 -14.79
CA MET A 274 11.81 7.38 -16.20
C MET A 274 10.94 6.15 -16.48
N LEU A 275 11.24 4.98 -15.88
CA LEU A 275 10.40 3.79 -15.99
C LEU A 275 9.02 4.01 -15.37
N THR A 276 8.94 4.62 -14.18
CA THR A 276 7.66 4.97 -13.55
C THR A 276 6.83 5.90 -14.43
N ILE A 277 7.47 6.93 -15.00
CA ILE A 277 6.82 7.87 -15.94
C ILE A 277 6.22 7.12 -17.14
N LEU A 278 7.02 6.24 -17.76
CA LEU A 278 6.61 5.44 -18.91
C LEU A 278 5.45 4.52 -18.58
N ASN A 279 5.50 3.84 -17.43
CA ASN A 279 4.43 2.96 -16.98
C ASN A 279 3.12 3.70 -16.77
N GLU A 280 3.16 4.86 -16.09
CA GLU A 280 1.92 5.60 -15.84
C GLU A 280 1.37 6.30 -17.09
N ALA A 281 2.24 6.77 -18.00
CA ALA A 281 1.82 7.27 -19.30
C ALA A 281 1.15 6.19 -20.14
N GLY A 282 1.73 4.98 -20.18
CA GLY A 282 1.16 3.82 -20.86
C GLY A 282 -0.20 3.42 -20.28
N SER A 283 -0.27 3.20 -18.97
CA SER A 283 -1.51 2.86 -18.27
C SER A 283 -2.59 3.94 -18.43
N ARG A 284 -2.21 5.22 -18.44
CA ARG A 284 -3.15 6.33 -18.72
C ARG A 284 -3.69 6.25 -20.15
N ALA A 285 -2.84 6.09 -21.15
CA ALA A 285 -3.26 5.99 -22.56
C ALA A 285 -4.23 4.82 -22.77
N ILE A 286 -3.97 3.69 -22.11
CA ILE A 286 -4.85 2.52 -22.13
C ILE A 286 -6.20 2.86 -21.49
N ARG A 287 -6.22 3.46 -20.30
CA ARG A 287 -7.46 3.86 -19.60
C ARG A 287 -8.34 4.80 -20.43
N LEU A 288 -7.75 5.65 -21.27
CA LEU A 288 -8.49 6.55 -22.16
C LEU A 288 -9.18 5.82 -23.32
N GLN A 289 -8.58 4.76 -23.86
CA GLN A 289 -9.17 3.98 -24.95
C GLN A 289 -10.07 2.83 -24.49
N LYS A 290 -9.71 2.17 -23.39
CA LYS A 290 -10.43 1.03 -22.82
C LYS A 290 -10.73 1.30 -21.35
N ARG A 291 -11.99 1.09 -20.95
CA ARG A 291 -12.39 1.11 -19.53
C ARG A 291 -11.87 -0.16 -18.84
N GLY A 292 -10.63 -0.12 -18.37
CA GLY A 292 -10.00 -1.20 -17.61
C GLY A 292 -8.69 -0.71 -16.99
N GLU A 293 -8.27 -1.36 -15.91
CA GLU A 293 -6.91 -1.18 -15.41
C GLU A 293 -5.92 -1.88 -16.36
N SER A 294 -4.63 -1.66 -16.18
CA SER A 294 -3.59 -2.42 -16.87
C SER A 294 -2.33 -2.54 -16.03
N VAL A 295 -1.58 -3.62 -16.20
CA VAL A 295 -0.25 -3.80 -15.60
C VAL A 295 0.80 -3.98 -16.69
N PRO A 296 1.96 -3.30 -16.62
CA PRO A 296 3.06 -3.55 -17.54
C PRO A 296 3.60 -4.98 -17.35
N GLU A 297 3.58 -5.78 -18.41
CA GLU A 297 4.16 -7.13 -18.45
C GLU A 297 5.65 -7.06 -18.83
N ASN A 298 5.98 -6.23 -19.83
CA ASN A 298 7.35 -5.90 -20.15
C ASN A 298 7.48 -4.46 -20.66
N VAL A 299 8.63 -3.83 -20.43
CA VAL A 299 8.98 -2.54 -21.00
C VAL A 299 10.47 -2.56 -21.36
N THR A 300 10.78 -2.29 -22.62
CA THR A 300 12.14 -2.09 -23.11
C THR A 300 12.35 -0.61 -23.37
N ILE A 301 13.39 -0.02 -22.79
CA ILE A 301 13.69 1.42 -22.89
C ILE A 301 15.04 1.62 -23.57
N TYR A 302 15.08 2.52 -24.54
CA TYR A 302 16.27 3.03 -25.19
C TYR A 302 16.50 4.46 -24.73
N PHE A 303 17.57 4.66 -23.95
CA PHE A 303 18.01 5.98 -23.50
C PHE A 303 18.87 6.63 -24.58
N ILE A 304 18.45 7.80 -25.07
CA ILE A 304 19.11 8.49 -26.19
C ILE A 304 19.90 9.69 -25.66
N LYS A 305 19.30 10.50 -24.78
CA LYS A 305 19.93 11.67 -24.15
C LYS A 305 19.54 11.75 -22.69
N GLN A 306 20.44 12.32 -21.89
CA GLN A 306 20.14 12.66 -20.50
C GLN A 306 19.19 13.86 -20.42
N VAL A 307 18.27 13.81 -19.47
CA VAL A 307 17.33 14.90 -19.17
C VAL A 307 17.77 15.56 -17.87
N GLN A 308 17.96 16.87 -17.85
CA GLN A 308 18.48 17.58 -16.68
C GLN A 308 17.37 17.96 -15.69
N LEU A 309 17.75 18.20 -14.43
CA LEU A 309 16.90 18.81 -13.42
C LEU A 309 16.20 20.07 -13.97
N GLY A 310 14.91 20.22 -13.69
CA GLY A 310 14.09 21.36 -14.12
C GLY A 310 13.63 21.31 -15.58
N ALA A 311 14.13 20.39 -16.39
CA ALA A 311 13.68 20.25 -17.77
C ALA A 311 12.20 19.84 -17.83
N ALA A 312 11.46 20.43 -18.77
CA ALA A 312 10.16 19.96 -19.15
C ALA A 312 10.32 18.76 -20.11
N VAL A 313 9.50 17.73 -19.89
CA VAL A 313 9.49 16.53 -20.70
C VAL A 313 8.06 16.24 -21.13
N THR A 314 7.87 16.00 -22.42
CA THR A 314 6.61 15.53 -22.99
C THR A 314 6.70 14.04 -23.26
N VAL A 315 5.71 13.29 -22.79
CA VAL A 315 5.57 11.85 -22.99
C VAL A 315 4.43 11.61 -23.98
N VAL A 316 4.74 10.88 -25.05
CA VAL A 316 3.80 10.61 -26.15
C VAL A 316 3.63 9.10 -26.28
N PRO A 317 2.58 8.53 -25.67
CA PRO A 317 2.24 7.13 -25.86
C PRO A 317 1.47 6.92 -27.17
N LYS A 318 1.80 5.83 -27.86
CA LYS A 318 1.18 5.40 -29.12
C LYS A 318 0.85 3.93 -29.04
N ILE A 319 -0.43 3.60 -29.12
CA ILE A 319 -0.89 2.21 -29.16
C ILE A 319 -0.57 1.62 -30.53
N LEU A 320 0.22 0.55 -30.54
CA LEU A 320 0.63 -0.17 -31.74
C LEU A 320 -0.31 -1.34 -32.04
N HIS A 321 -0.78 -2.01 -30.99
CA HIS A 321 -1.64 -3.18 -31.12
C HIS A 321 -2.54 -3.32 -29.90
N THR A 322 -3.80 -3.70 -30.14
CA THR A 322 -4.78 -3.99 -29.09
C THR A 322 -5.31 -5.40 -29.28
N SER A 323 -5.18 -6.23 -28.24
CA SER A 323 -5.82 -7.54 -28.16
C SER A 323 -6.87 -7.55 -27.04
N ARG A 324 -7.46 -8.72 -26.75
CA ARG A 324 -8.35 -8.89 -25.59
C ARG A 324 -7.57 -8.90 -24.27
N ARG A 325 -6.38 -9.51 -24.26
CA ARG A 325 -5.58 -9.73 -23.04
C ARG A 325 -4.47 -8.70 -22.83
N PHE A 326 -3.96 -8.08 -23.89
CA PHE A 326 -2.83 -7.17 -23.80
C PHE A 326 -2.88 -6.05 -24.84
N ILE A 327 -2.15 -4.98 -24.57
CA ILE A 327 -1.90 -3.85 -25.45
C ILE A 327 -0.40 -3.68 -25.61
N LYS A 328 0.05 -3.49 -26.86
CA LYS A 328 1.43 -3.09 -27.15
C LYS A 328 1.45 -1.61 -27.48
N LEU A 329 2.40 -0.90 -26.90
CA LEU A 329 2.54 0.53 -27.09
C LEU A 329 4.00 0.95 -27.22
N GLU A 330 4.20 1.95 -28.08
CA GLU A 330 5.44 2.71 -28.20
C GLU A 330 5.25 3.99 -27.39
N ILE A 331 6.26 4.40 -26.63
CA ILE A 331 6.23 5.63 -25.86
C ILE A 331 7.49 6.42 -26.16
N GLU A 332 7.32 7.66 -26.62
CA GLU A 332 8.42 8.56 -26.92
C GLU A 332 8.48 9.67 -25.86
N LEU A 333 9.69 9.97 -25.37
CA LEU A 333 9.96 11.08 -24.48
C LEU A 333 10.69 12.18 -25.26
N PHE A 334 10.20 13.40 -25.12
CA PHE A 334 10.76 14.60 -25.71
C PHE A 334 11.16 15.59 -24.64
N SER A 335 12.32 16.23 -24.80
CA SER A 335 12.70 17.44 -24.07
C SER A 335 13.26 18.45 -25.06
N ASN A 336 12.77 19.69 -25.04
CA ASN A 336 13.11 20.74 -26.01
C ASN A 336 13.03 20.24 -27.48
N ASP A 337 11.91 19.59 -27.83
CA ASP A 337 11.62 19.01 -29.16
C ASP A 337 12.61 17.93 -29.65
N SER A 338 13.55 17.50 -28.81
CA SER A 338 14.45 16.38 -29.08
C SER A 338 13.98 15.11 -28.38
N ILE A 339 14.03 13.98 -29.09
CA ILE A 339 13.80 12.67 -28.48
C ILE A 339 14.93 12.38 -27.49
N VAL A 340 14.57 12.11 -26.24
CA VAL A 340 15.51 11.78 -25.16
C VAL A 340 15.44 10.30 -24.76
N ALA A 341 14.29 9.66 -24.94
CA ALA A 341 14.14 8.22 -24.78
C ALA A 341 13.00 7.67 -25.65
N LYS A 342 13.08 6.38 -25.96
CA LYS A 342 11.98 5.62 -26.56
C LYS A 342 11.76 4.35 -25.78
N ALA A 343 10.51 3.94 -25.61
CA ALA A 343 10.16 2.69 -24.97
C ALA A 343 9.16 1.90 -25.82
N MET A 344 9.25 0.59 -25.71
CA MET A 344 8.24 -0.34 -26.20
C MET A 344 7.77 -1.18 -25.03
N GLY A 345 6.47 -1.20 -24.80
CA GLY A 345 5.88 -1.92 -23.67
C GLY A 345 4.70 -2.79 -24.08
N MET A 346 4.56 -3.92 -23.39
CA MET A 346 3.36 -4.74 -23.39
C MET A 346 2.67 -4.60 -22.04
N PHE A 347 1.38 -4.29 -22.08
CA PHE A 347 0.54 -4.08 -20.91
C PHE A 347 -0.59 -5.08 -20.95
N GLN A 348 -0.74 -5.88 -19.91
CA GLN A 348 -1.86 -6.78 -19.76
C GLN A 348 -3.09 -6.00 -19.28
N LEU A 349 -4.25 -6.31 -19.85
CA LEU A 349 -5.53 -5.70 -19.49
C LEU A 349 -6.22 -6.53 -18.41
N PHE A 350 -6.83 -5.85 -17.45
CA PHE A 350 -7.80 -6.48 -16.54
C PHE A 350 -9.17 -6.51 -17.24
N GLU A 351 -9.73 -7.70 -17.46
CA GLU A 351 -11.11 -7.82 -17.92
C GLU A 351 -12.07 -7.43 -16.78
N LYS A 352 -13.14 -6.70 -17.12
CA LYS A 352 -14.21 -6.33 -16.18
C LYS A 352 -15.20 -7.45 -15.98
#